data_AF-A0A968IWP2-F1
#
_entry.id   AF-A0A968IWP2-F1
#
_cell.length_a   1.000
_cell.length_b   1.000
_cell.length_c   1.000
_cell.angle_alpha   90.00
_cell.angle_beta   90.00
_cell.angle_gamma   90.00
#
_symmetry.space_group_name_H-M   'P 1'
#
loop_
_entity.id
_entity.type
_entity.pdbx_description
1 polymer ?
#
loop_
_entity_poly.entity_id
_entity_poly.type
_entity_poly.pdbx_seq_one_letter_code
_entity_poly.pdbx_strand_id
1 'polypeptide(L)'
;MTINQSKNDFLHPRHSYHGRVKPENLVFNSNLQEFAQKISYICNLETAGKLPPEEAYKRIKSLWKELKKSKKELGIGRDSQ
;
A
#
# COMPACT_ATOMS: atom_id res chain seq x y z
N MET A 1 10.57 1.10 -23.25
CA MET A 1 11.24 0.78 -21.97
C MET A 1 10.45 -0.36 -21.33
N THR A 2 10.89 -1.60 -21.52
CA THR A 2 10.21 -2.77 -20.97
C THR A 2 10.46 -2.80 -19.47
N ILE A 3 9.52 -2.29 -18.69
CA ILE A 3 9.50 -2.55 -17.25
C ILE A 3 9.45 -4.06 -17.14
N ASN A 4 10.53 -4.66 -16.63
CA ASN A 4 10.64 -6.10 -16.54
C ASN A 4 9.64 -6.58 -15.47
N GLN A 5 8.41 -6.87 -15.90
CA GLN A 5 7.29 -7.26 -15.05
C GLN A 5 7.69 -8.36 -14.05
N SER A 6 8.54 -9.30 -14.49
CA SER A 6 9.08 -10.36 -13.62
C SER A 6 9.84 -9.85 -12.40
N LYS A 7 10.64 -8.78 -12.53
CA LYS A 7 11.39 -8.19 -11.42
C LYS A 7 10.45 -7.44 -10.48
N ASN A 8 9.47 -6.75 -11.03
CA ASN A 8 8.49 -6.01 -10.24
C ASN A 8 7.65 -6.98 -9.40
N ASP A 9 7.17 -8.07 -10.01
CA ASP A 9 6.38 -9.08 -9.32
C ASP A 9 7.21 -9.87 -8.28
N PHE A 10 8.52 -10.06 -8.51
CA PHE A 10 9.43 -10.64 -7.53
C PHE A 10 9.66 -9.72 -6.32
N LEU A 11 9.95 -8.45 -6.55
CA LEU A 11 10.23 -7.48 -5.49
C LEU A 11 8.96 -7.06 -4.74
N HIS A 12 7.80 -7.11 -5.39
CA HIS A 12 6.52 -6.64 -4.88
C HIS A 12 5.47 -7.75 -5.01
N PRO A 13 5.59 -8.84 -4.21
CA PRO A 13 4.63 -9.91 -4.25
C PRO A 13 3.24 -9.36 -3.92
N ARG A 14 2.28 -9.69 -4.78
CA ARG A 14 0.86 -9.37 -4.58
C ARG A 14 0.13 -10.64 -4.19
N HIS A 15 -0.72 -10.52 -3.18
CA HIS A 15 -1.52 -11.62 -2.67
C HIS A 15 -2.91 -11.59 -3.28
N SER A 16 -3.48 -12.77 -3.54
CA SER A 16 -4.87 -12.88 -3.96
C SER A 16 -5.81 -12.27 -2.92
N TYR A 17 -6.86 -11.61 -3.39
CA TYR A 17 -7.91 -11.08 -2.53
C TYR A 17 -8.90 -12.19 -2.17
N HIS A 18 -9.15 -12.38 -0.88
CA HIS A 18 -10.03 -13.44 -0.36
C HIS A 18 -11.33 -12.89 0.26
N GLY A 19 -11.59 -11.59 0.12
CA GLY A 19 -12.82 -10.98 0.63
C GLY A 19 -13.97 -10.99 -0.40
N ARG A 20 -15.05 -10.26 -0.07
CA ARG A 20 -16.21 -10.15 -0.96
C ARG A 20 -15.83 -9.50 -2.28
N VAL A 21 -16.03 -10.20 -3.39
CA VAL A 21 -15.68 -9.73 -4.75
C VAL A 21 -16.62 -8.60 -5.17
N LYS A 22 -16.19 -7.36 -4.91
CA LYS A 22 -16.75 -6.11 -5.44
C LYS A 22 -15.62 -5.32 -6.10
N PRO A 23 -15.87 -4.55 -7.17
CA PRO A 23 -14.84 -3.73 -7.82
C PRO A 23 -14.09 -2.83 -6.83
N GLU A 24 -14.81 -2.17 -5.92
CA GLU A 24 -14.25 -1.26 -4.93
C GLU A 24 -13.31 -1.99 -3.96
N ASN A 25 -13.70 -3.21 -3.56
CA ASN A 25 -12.91 -4.04 -2.67
C ASN A 25 -11.60 -4.52 -3.32
N LEU A 26 -11.66 -4.88 -4.61
CA LEU A 26 -10.48 -5.30 -5.36
C LEU A 26 -9.50 -4.13 -5.54
N VAL A 27 -10.01 -2.96 -5.92
CA VAL A 27 -9.21 -1.74 -6.06
C VAL A 27 -8.61 -1.32 -4.72
N PHE A 28 -9.41 -1.32 -3.64
CA PHE A 28 -8.93 -0.99 -2.31
C PHE A 28 -7.87 -1.98 -1.81
N ASN A 29 -8.05 -3.27 -2.07
CA ASN A 29 -7.04 -4.29 -1.76
C ASN A 29 -5.72 -4.02 -2.50
N SER A 30 -5.76 -3.66 -3.80
CA SER A 30 -4.54 -3.29 -4.53
C SER A 30 -3.82 -2.11 -3.88
N ASN A 31 -4.57 -1.06 -3.52
CA ASN A 31 -4.03 0.13 -2.84
C ASN A 31 -3.45 -0.21 -1.46
N LEU A 32 -4.10 -1.13 -0.73
CA LEU A 32 -3.63 -1.58 0.58
C LEU A 32 -2.33 -2.39 0.48
N GLN A 33 -2.20 -3.24 -0.55
CA GLN A 33 -0.97 -4.00 -0.80
C GLN A 33 0.19 -3.08 -1.20
N GLU A 34 -0.06 -2.09 -2.06
CA GLU A 34 0.94 -1.08 -2.41
C GLU A 34 1.37 -0.26 -1.17
N PHE A 35 0.43 0.14 -0.33
CA PHE A 35 0.71 0.79 0.96
C PHE A 35 1.63 -0.08 1.82
N ALA A 36 1.29 -1.36 2.01
CA ALA A 36 2.08 -2.28 2.83
C ALA A 36 3.53 -2.42 2.33
N GLN A 37 3.70 -2.54 1.01
CA GLN A 37 5.02 -2.63 0.38
C GLN A 37 5.86 -1.36 0.61
N LYS A 38 5.29 -0.18 0.37
CA LYS A 38 5.99 1.10 0.57
C LYS A 38 6.38 1.32 2.04
N ILE A 39 5.49 0.99 2.98
CA ILE A 39 5.78 1.06 4.41
C ILE A 39 6.94 0.13 4.76
N SER A 40 6.93 -1.11 4.28
CA SER A 40 8.01 -2.07 4.52
C SER A 40 9.37 -1.52 4.06
N TYR A 41 9.45 -0.92 2.87
CA TYR A 41 10.69 -0.29 2.41
C TYR A 41 11.14 0.86 3.28
N ILE A 42 10.22 1.74 3.69
CA ILE A 42 10.55 2.87 4.56
C ILE A 42 11.12 2.37 5.89
N CYS A 43 10.47 1.39 6.51
CA CYS A 43 10.95 0.80 7.76
C CYS A 43 12.31 0.12 7.57
N ASN A 44 12.51 -0.66 6.51
CA ASN A 44 13.78 -1.32 6.25
C ASN A 44 14.92 -0.31 6.02
N LEU A 45 14.66 0.80 5.34
CA LEU A 45 15.64 1.88 5.15
C LEU A 45 15.97 2.58 6.46
N GLU A 46 14.98 2.83 7.30
CA GLU A 46 15.18 3.43 8.62
C GLU A 46 16.01 2.52 9.53
N THR A 47 15.63 1.24 9.63
CA THR A 47 16.32 0.26 10.46
C THR A 47 17.75 -0.02 9.98
N ALA A 48 18.01 0.11 8.67
CA ALA A 48 19.36 0.05 8.10
C ALA A 48 20.17 1.35 8.26
N GLY A 49 19.63 2.36 8.95
CA GLY A 49 20.26 3.67 9.15
C GLY A 49 20.39 4.52 7.89
N LYS A 50 19.62 4.20 6.83
CA LYS A 50 19.64 4.89 5.53
C LYS A 50 18.60 6.00 5.43
N LEU A 51 17.65 6.04 6.36
CA LEU A 51 16.60 7.04 6.42
C LEU A 51 16.43 7.51 7.87
N PRO A 52 16.46 8.83 8.16
CA PRO A 52 16.24 9.33 9.51
C PRO A 52 14.83 8.94 10.04
N PRO A 53 14.70 8.62 11.34
CA PRO A 53 13.42 8.20 11.93
C PRO A 53 12.29 9.22 11.72
N GLU A 54 12.58 10.51 11.86
CA GLU A 54 11.58 11.57 11.63
C GLU A 54 11.09 11.61 10.18
N GLU A 55 11.98 11.37 9.23
CA GLU A 55 11.64 11.38 7.81
C GLU A 55 10.83 10.13 7.45
N ALA A 56 11.22 8.97 7.97
CA ALA A 56 10.46 7.72 7.86
C ALA A 56 9.03 7.92 8.38
N TYR A 57 8.88 8.49 9.58
CA TYR A 57 7.57 8.79 10.17
C TYR A 57 6.73 9.74 9.29
N LYS A 58 7.32 10.82 8.78
CA LYS A 58 6.63 11.77 7.88
C LYS A 58 6.14 11.08 6.61
N ARG A 59 6.98 10.25 5.98
CA ARG A 59 6.63 9.48 4.76
C ARG A 59 5.50 8.48 5.03
N ILE A 60 5.59 7.71 6.11
CA ILE A 60 4.52 6.78 6.55
C ILE A 60 3.20 7.52 6.75
N LYS A 61 3.24 8.67 7.42
CA LYS A 61 2.05 9.50 7.67
C LYS A 61 1.41 10.02 6.38
N SER A 62 2.21 10.32 5.35
CA SER A 62 1.68 10.70 4.04
C SER A 62 0.96 9.54 3.36
N LEU A 63 1.59 8.36 3.31
CA LEU A 63 1.01 7.15 2.74
C LEU A 63 -0.30 6.75 3.43
N TRP A 64 -0.37 6.91 4.75
CA TRP A 64 -1.60 6.66 5.50
C TRP A 64 -2.74 7.60 5.09
N LYS A 65 -2.44 8.89 4.86
CA LYS A 65 -3.44 9.86 4.39
C LYS A 65 -3.97 9.48 3.00
N GLU A 66 -3.08 9.03 2.11
CA GLU A 66 -3.45 8.55 0.76
C GLU A 66 -4.35 7.32 0.84
N LEU A 67 -3.98 6.31 1.63
CA LEU A 67 -4.80 5.11 1.84
C LEU A 67 -6.18 5.46 2.43
N LYS A 68 -6.21 6.37 3.42
CA LYS A 68 -7.47 6.85 4.02
C LYS A 68 -8.37 7.56 2.99
N LYS A 69 -7.78 8.38 2.11
CA LYS A 69 -8.50 9.04 1.01
C LYS A 69 -9.08 7.99 0.04
N SER A 70 -8.25 7.04 -0.40
CA SER A 70 -8.68 5.94 -1.27
C SER A 70 -9.85 5.14 -0.67
N LYS A 71 -9.77 4.77 0.62
CA LYS A 71 -10.88 4.13 1.35
C LYS A 71 -12.18 4.94 1.26
N LYS A 72 -12.09 6.27 1.45
CA LYS A 72 -13.23 7.19 1.44
C LYS A 72 -13.86 7.31 0.06
N GLU A 73 -13.04 7.38 -0.99
CA GLU A 73 -13.48 7.50 -2.38
C GLU A 73 -14.13 6.22 -2.88
N LEU A 74 -13.62 5.07 -2.46
CA LEU A 74 -14.16 3.75 -2.80
C LEU A 74 -15.35 3.31 -1.93
N GLY A 75 -15.80 4.14 -0.99
CA GLY A 75 -16.95 3.83 -0.13
C GLY A 75 -16.77 2.65 0.82
N ILE A 76 -15.54 2.18 1.03
CA ILE A 76 -15.25 0.99 1.83
C ILE A 76 -15.67 1.19 3.29
N GLY A 77 -16.54 0.32 3.79
CA GLY A 77 -17.08 0.35 5.15
C GLY A 77 -18.25 1.32 5.35
N ARG A 78 -18.85 1.84 4.28
CA ARG A 78 -20.12 2.60 4.34
C ARG A 78 -21.37 1.74 4.20
N ASP A 79 -21.24 0.51 3.67
CA ASP A 79 -22.35 -0.44 3.46
C ASP A 79 -22.75 -1.22 4.74
N SER A 80 -22.42 -0.71 5.93
CA SER A 80 -22.74 -1.34 7.23
C SER A 80 -23.89 -0.65 7.95
N GLN A 81 -24.77 0.04 7.21
CA GLN A 81 -26.04 0.58 7.68
C GLN A 81 -27.19 0.01 6.85
#